data_AF-A0A496VKM2-F1
#
_entry.id   AF-A0A496VKM2-F1
#
_cell.length_a   1.000
_cell.length_b   1.000
_cell.length_c   1.000
_cell.angle_alpha   90.00
_cell.angle_beta   90.00
_cell.angle_gamma   90.00
#
_symmetry.space_group_name_H-M   'P 1'
#
loop_
_entity.id
_entity.type
_entity.pdbx_description
1 polymer ?
#
loop_
_entity_poly.entity_id
_entity_poly.type
_entity_poly.pdbx_seq_one_letter_code
_entity_poly.pdbx_strand_id
1 'polypeptide(L)' 'MYLFSLKSGGKKLAYGKDPQDALEVIKLRLTSEEQENIIENDYIKVKQSKLQEYVHLLK' A
#
# COMPACT_ATOMS: atom_id res chain seq x y z
N MET A 1 2.83 -8.77 -2.85
CA MET A 1 1.97 -7.59 -2.62
C MET A 1 2.68 -6.69 -1.64
N TYR A 2 2.40 -5.39 -1.71
CA TYR A 2 2.97 -4.39 -0.84
C TYR A 2 1.84 -3.63 -0.17
N LEU A 3 1.91 -3.49 1.15
CA LEU A 3 0.97 -2.72 1.94
C LEU A 3 1.67 -1.42 2.34
N PHE A 4 1.24 -0.32 1.74
CA PHE A 4 1.75 1.02 2.04
C PHE A 4 0.96 1.63 3.18
N SER A 5 1.66 2.23 4.14
CA SER A 5 1.01 3.00 5.20
C SER A 5 0.55 4.35 4.69
N LEU A 6 -0.61 4.77 5.18
CA LEU A 6 -1.13 6.12 5.01
C LEU A 6 -0.91 6.91 6.31
N LYS A 7 -0.58 8.19 6.17
CA LYS A 7 -0.53 9.16 7.28
C LYS A 7 -1.88 9.28 8.00
N SER A 8 -2.98 9.02 7.28
CA SER A 8 -4.35 8.98 7.81
C SER A 8 -4.63 7.79 8.76
N GLY A 9 -3.72 6.81 8.85
CA GLY A 9 -3.86 5.67 9.76
C GLY A 9 -4.54 4.43 9.16
N GLY A 10 -4.57 4.34 7.83
CA GLY A 10 -4.93 3.13 7.09
C GLY A 10 -3.74 2.56 6.33
N LYS A 11 -3.88 1.36 5.76
CA LYS A 11 -2.92 0.83 4.79
C LYS A 11 -3.60 0.58 3.46
N LYS A 12 -2.87 0.78 2.36
CA LYS A 12 -3.34 0.41 1.02
C LYS A 12 -2.52 -0.72 0.44
N LEU A 13 -3.24 -1.68 -0.12
CA LEU A 13 -2.66 -2.79 -0.84
C LEU A 13 -2.32 -2.38 -2.27
N ALA A 14 -1.10 -2.72 -2.67
CA ALA A 14 -0.57 -2.54 -4.01
C ALA A 14 0.05 -3.83 -4.54
N TYR A 15 0.02 -3.96 -5.86
CA TYR A 15 0.59 -5.06 -6.61
C TYR A 15 1.68 -4.51 -7.51
N GLY A 16 2.85 -5.14 -7.43
CA GLY A 16 3.97 -4.83 -8.30
C GLY A 16 5.04 -5.89 -8.12
N LYS A 17 5.98 -5.96 -9.07
CA LYS A 17 7.16 -6.83 -8.95
C LYS A 17 8.04 -6.37 -7.77
N ASP A 18 8.20 -5.06 -7.66
CA ASP A 18 9.06 -4.38 -6.70
C ASP A 18 8.27 -3.31 -5.93
N PRO A 19 8.76 -2.82 -4.78
CA PRO A 19 8.07 -1.79 -4.02
C PRO A 19 7.84 -0.51 -4.83
N GLN A 20 8.78 -0.11 -5.70
CA GLN A 20 8.62 1.03 -6.60
C GLN A 20 7.51 0.82 -7.63
N ASP A 21 7.47 -0.37 -8.25
CA ASP A 21 6.42 -0.75 -9.21
C ASP A 21 5.04 -0.77 -8.55
N ALA A 22 4.95 -1.33 -7.34
CA ALA A 22 3.72 -1.34 -6.56
C ALA A 22 3.28 0.09 -6.17
N LEU A 23 4.24 0.95 -5.86
CA LEU A 23 3.98 2.35 -5.56
C LEU A 23 3.49 3.11 -6.80
N GLU A 24 4.05 2.89 -7.97
CA GLU A 24 3.55 3.48 -9.22
C GLU A 24 2.11 3.02 -9.49
N VAL A 25 1.84 1.72 -9.38
CA VAL A 25 0.50 1.14 -9.57
C VAL A 25 -0.50 1.72 -8.57
N ILE A 26 -0.12 1.92 -7.32
CA ILE A 26 -1.02 2.49 -6.32
C ILE A 26 -1.25 3.98 -6.55
N LYS A 27 -0.22 4.70 -6.98
CA LYS A 27 -0.27 6.12 -7.33
C LYS A 27 -1.21 6.37 -8.51
N LEU A 28 -1.21 5.49 -9.52
CA LEU A 28 -2.09 5.60 -10.70
C LEU A 28 -3.59 5.50 -10.39
N ARG A 29 -3.95 4.83 -9.28
CA ARG A 29 -5.35 4.60 -8.87
C ARG A 29 -5.78 5.46 -7.70
N LEU A 30 -4.86 6.24 -7.13
CA LEU A 30 -5.13 7.13 -6.01
C LEU A 30 -5.33 8.56 -6.53
N THR A 31 -6.14 9.33 -5.82
CA THR A 31 -6.22 10.77 -6.01
C THR A 31 -4.97 11.43 -5.46
N SER A 32 -4.65 12.64 -5.94
CA SER A 32 -3.47 13.39 -5.50
C SER A 32 -3.39 13.54 -3.97
N GLU A 33 -4.53 13.73 -3.29
CA GLU A 33 -4.61 13.82 -1.83
C GLU A 33 -4.22 12.51 -1.12
N GLU A 34 -4.69 11.37 -1.63
CA GLU A 34 -4.34 10.05 -1.09
C GLU A 34 -2.88 9.70 -1.35
N GLN A 35 -2.35 10.18 -2.47
CA GLN A 35 -0.97 10.04 -2.88
C GLN A 35 -0.02 10.74 -1.89
N GLU A 36 -0.33 11.96 -1.47
CA GLU A 36 0.43 12.69 -0.45
C GLU A 36 0.33 12.07 0.96
N ASN A 37 -0.77 11.35 1.20
CA ASN A 37 -0.97 10.59 2.42
C ASN A 37 -0.18 9.29 2.45
N ILE A 38 0.32 8.76 1.33
CA ILE A 38 1.17 7.56 1.34
C ILE A 38 2.55 7.85 1.93
N ILE A 39 3.01 6.92 2.75
CA ILE A 39 4.38 6.90 3.27
C ILE A 39 5.19 5.92 2.40
N GLU A 40 5.89 6.45 1.40
CA GLU A 40 6.63 5.66 0.39
C GLU A 40 7.74 4.79 1.02
N ASN A 41 8.31 5.25 2.13
CA ASN A 41 9.32 4.53 2.91
C ASN A 41 8.75 3.53 3.92
N ASP A 42 7.43 3.53 4.17
CA ASP A 42 6.79 2.63 5.13
C ASP A 42 5.85 1.66 4.39
N TYR A 43 6.44 0.54 3.99
CA TYR A 43 5.74 -0.53 3.31
C TYR A 43 6.05 -1.89 3.91
N ILE A 44 5.06 -2.77 3.88
CA ILE A 44 5.21 -4.16 4.29
C ILE A 44 5.01 -5.04 3.07
N LYS A 45 6.02 -5.86 2.75
CA LYS A 45 5.88 -6.90 1.74
C LYS A 45 5.06 -8.04 2.32
N VAL A 46 3.85 -8.21 1.82
CA VAL A 46 2.92 -9.25 2.28
C VAL A 46 2.79 -10.34 1.24
N LYS A 47 2.93 -11.58 1.71
CA LYS A 47 2.66 -12.80 0.93
C LYS A 47 1.15 -13.01 0.86
N GLN A 48 0.66 -13.56 -0.26
CA GLN A 48 -0.77 -13.76 -0.48
C GLN A 48 -1.47 -14.56 0.62
N SER A 49 -0.80 -15.59 1.14
CA SER A 49 -1.30 -16.41 2.25
C SER A 49 -1.46 -15.63 3.57
N LYS A 50 -0.68 -14.56 3.77
CA LYS A 50 -0.75 -13.72 4.97
C LYS A 50 -1.72 -12.56 4.86
N LEU A 51 -2.34 -12.33 3.69
CA LEU A 51 -3.18 -11.15 3.46
C LEU A 51 -4.36 -11.07 4.46
N GLN A 52 -4.93 -12.22 4.85
CA GLN A 52 -6.00 -12.27 5.85
C GLN A 52 -5.58 -11.65 7.19
N GLU A 53 -4.31 -11.77 7.58
CA GLU A 53 -3.79 -11.15 8.81
C GLU A 53 -3.77 -9.62 8.70
N TYR A 54 -3.67 -9.05 7.49
CA TYR A 54 -3.56 -7.59 7.28
C TYR A 54 -4.87 -6.96 6.78
N VAL A 55 -5.90 -7.76 6.51
CA VAL A 55 -7.17 -7.25 5.96
C VAL A 55 -7.84 -6.25 6.90
N HIS A 56 -7.64 -6.40 8.22
CA HIS A 56 -8.16 -5.50 9.24
C HIS A 56 -7.44 -4.12 9.26
N LEU A 57 -6.29 -4.00 8.60
CA LEU A 57 -5.52 -2.76 8.46
C LEU A 57 -5.86 -2.00 7.18
N LEU A 58 -6.65 -2.59 6.29
CA LEU A 58 -7.19 -1.93 5.11
C LEU A 58 -8.39 -1.09 5.57
N LYS A 59 -8.26 0.23 5.47
CA LYS A 59 -9.35 1.19 5.71
C LYS A 59 -9.67 1.94 4.42
#